data_AF-A0A914ZQB0-F1
#
_entry.id   AF-A0A914ZQB0-F1
#
_cell.length_a   1.000
_cell.length_b   1.000
_cell.length_c   1.000
_cell.angle_alpha   90.00
_cell.angle_beta   90.00
_cell.angle_gamma   90.00
#
_symmetry.space_group_name_H-M   'P 1'
#
loop_
_entity.id
_entity.type
_entity.pdbx_description
1 polymer ?
#
loop_
_entity_poly.entity_id
_entity_poly.type
_entity_poly.pdbx_seq_one_letter_code
_entity_poly.pdbx_strand_id
1 'polypeptide(L)'
;MYAASDDTACSRALALLGDEDTHLTTLFVALIQQANSRAHEAVQHETAQRISDLFDSEAQECASTYRFMLCLTKKPSAVPKEELGTSTEDGGEHLQDDIMFRLLRAIELTCDDLARVMLCRFLHGYLSNCKPRAAQRRLRCLLRLDGAIFVMRALVLALKDHTSTSIHLVAVDTLASLLLVISTRDGKFALKARLVGLIGAIHSRMFVGEELCTLALLRLMCRCIRSPRNAQLLGKYRSFPARIASHLDDVSSSMGESSSLKMARFAEILYFVSKNKKCRSAMLDEMVIPVVKRLFERHFEMGLRDACHLELCLISLACLRQLSKTKRGRDQLISNGALEMCERAINSVADDRRTLSPQSPIVTPLLQLQVVCSEEICYIPLAKSHLLS
;
A
#
# COMPACT_ATOMS: atom_id res chain seq x y z
N MET A 1 28.88 -14.18 22.78
CA MET A 1 29.97 -14.71 21.95
C MET A 1 29.39 -15.73 20.98
N TYR A 2 29.05 -15.31 19.76
CA TYR A 2 28.73 -16.18 18.63
C TYR A 2 29.31 -15.47 17.40
N ALA A 3 30.61 -15.67 17.18
CA ALA A 3 31.33 -15.10 16.04
C ALA A 3 32.46 -16.09 15.71
N ALA A 4 32.30 -16.83 14.60
CA ALA A 4 33.34 -17.52 13.82
C ALA A 4 32.77 -18.59 12.86
N SER A 5 31.52 -19.04 13.04
CA SER A 5 30.94 -20.15 12.26
C SER A 5 30.35 -19.74 10.90
N ASP A 6 30.01 -18.46 10.70
CA ASP A 6 29.11 -18.02 9.63
C ASP A 6 29.78 -17.69 8.29
N ASP A 7 31.07 -17.33 8.28
CA ASP A 7 31.79 -16.97 7.05
C ASP A 7 32.02 -18.17 6.13
N THR A 8 32.12 -19.38 6.70
CA THR A 8 32.42 -20.59 5.92
C THR A 8 31.22 -21.11 5.15
N ALA A 9 29.99 -20.79 5.56
CA ALA A 9 28.77 -21.19 4.86
C ALA A 9 28.50 -20.30 3.64
N CYS A 10 28.74 -19.00 3.79
CA CYS A 10 28.59 -18.02 2.71
C CYS A 10 29.68 -18.18 1.64
N SER A 11 30.94 -18.40 2.05
CA SER A 11 32.07 -18.60 1.14
C SER A 11 31.96 -19.88 0.30
N ARG A 12 31.40 -20.96 0.87
CA ARG A 12 31.13 -22.22 0.13
C ARG A 12 29.99 -22.10 -0.89
N ALA A 13 29.08 -21.15 -0.71
CA ALA A 13 27.93 -20.93 -1.58
C ALA A 13 28.29 -20.22 -2.88
N LEU A 14 29.21 -19.26 -2.79
CA LEU A 14 29.68 -18.45 -3.92
C LEU A 14 30.47 -19.29 -4.93
N ALA A 15 31.11 -20.39 -4.49
CA ALA A 15 31.87 -21.29 -5.34
C ALA A 15 31.03 -22.16 -6.31
N LEU A 16 29.69 -22.12 -6.22
CA LEU A 16 28.77 -22.98 -6.99
C LEU A 16 27.99 -22.26 -8.11
N LEU A 17 28.24 -20.96 -8.33
CA LEU A 17 27.58 -20.15 -9.35
C LEU A 17 28.59 -19.83 -10.48
N GLY A 18 28.13 -19.66 -11.74
CA GLY A 18 28.99 -19.30 -12.88
C GLY A 18 29.40 -17.81 -12.88
N ASP A 19 30.43 -17.45 -13.65
CA ASP A 19 31.28 -16.24 -13.46
C ASP A 19 30.62 -14.85 -13.52
N GLU A 20 29.47 -14.67 -14.19
CA GLU A 20 28.79 -13.35 -14.24
C GLU A 20 27.64 -13.26 -13.21
N ASP A 21 26.86 -14.34 -13.05
CA ASP A 21 25.84 -14.48 -11.99
C ASP A 21 26.48 -14.45 -10.58
N THR A 22 27.76 -14.80 -10.44
CA THR A 22 28.53 -14.73 -9.18
C THR A 22 28.84 -13.31 -8.75
N HIS A 23 29.11 -12.39 -9.68
CA HIS A 23 29.58 -11.06 -9.29
C HIS A 23 28.46 -10.23 -8.63
N LEU A 24 27.30 -10.15 -9.28
CA LEU A 24 26.14 -9.45 -8.74
C LEU A 24 25.65 -10.08 -7.42
N THR A 25 25.65 -11.41 -7.35
CA THR A 25 25.37 -12.16 -6.12
C THR A 25 26.33 -11.76 -5.00
N THR A 26 27.63 -11.71 -5.28
CA THR A 26 28.67 -11.35 -4.30
C THR A 26 28.46 -9.93 -3.78
N LEU A 27 28.11 -8.99 -4.66
CA LEU A 27 27.81 -7.62 -4.27
C LEU A 27 26.57 -7.51 -3.36
N PHE A 28 25.48 -8.23 -3.67
CA PHE A 28 24.31 -8.25 -2.79
C PHE A 28 24.63 -8.87 -1.43
N VAL A 29 25.40 -9.96 -1.39
CA VAL A 29 25.85 -10.57 -0.14
C VAL A 29 26.70 -9.58 0.67
N ALA A 30 27.65 -8.91 0.03
CA ALA A 30 28.49 -7.89 0.67
C ALA A 30 27.63 -6.75 1.24
N LEU A 31 26.65 -6.26 0.47
CA LEU A 31 25.76 -5.19 0.92
C LEU A 31 24.92 -5.63 2.13
N ILE A 32 24.39 -6.86 2.12
CA ILE A 32 23.66 -7.44 3.26
C ILE A 32 24.57 -7.51 4.50
N GLN A 33 25.82 -7.94 4.35
CA GLN A 33 26.78 -8.01 5.46
C GLN A 33 27.12 -6.62 5.98
N GLN A 34 27.42 -5.66 5.11
CA GLN A 34 27.72 -4.27 5.45
C GLN A 34 26.57 -3.60 6.21
N ALA A 35 25.33 -3.77 5.75
CA ALA A 35 24.16 -3.23 6.44
C ALA A 35 23.98 -3.88 7.83
N ASN A 36 24.12 -5.19 7.93
CA ASN A 36 23.96 -5.92 9.19
C ASN A 36 25.08 -5.63 10.20
N SER A 37 26.30 -5.35 9.74
CA SER A 37 27.43 -4.92 10.57
C SER A 37 27.43 -3.42 10.87
N ARG A 38 26.47 -2.66 10.30
CA ARG A 38 26.39 -1.20 10.40
C ARG A 38 27.65 -0.50 9.88
N ALA A 39 28.17 -0.99 8.76
CA ALA A 39 29.24 -0.33 8.04
C ALA A 39 28.88 1.13 7.72
N HIS A 40 29.89 1.98 7.56
CA HIS A 40 29.70 3.39 7.25
C HIS A 40 28.90 3.59 5.95
N GLU A 41 28.09 4.64 5.89
CA GLU A 41 27.19 4.95 4.77
C GLU A 41 27.90 4.94 3.42
N ALA A 42 29.08 5.58 3.32
CA ALA A 42 29.89 5.61 2.10
C ALA A 42 30.25 4.20 1.56
N VAL A 43 30.47 3.21 2.43
CA VAL A 43 30.82 1.84 2.02
C VAL A 43 29.59 1.12 1.44
N GLN A 44 28.44 1.33 2.08
CA GLN A 44 27.16 0.82 1.59
C GLN A 44 26.82 1.47 0.24
N HIS A 45 27.02 2.78 0.13
CA HIS A 45 26.77 3.56 -1.08
C HIS A 45 27.63 3.08 -2.27
N GLU A 46 28.94 2.92 -2.06
CA GLU A 46 29.84 2.43 -3.11
C GLU A 46 29.42 1.05 -3.63
N THR A 47 29.07 0.14 -2.71
CA THR A 47 28.62 -1.21 -3.08
C THR A 47 27.27 -1.15 -3.80
N ALA A 48 26.34 -0.32 -3.32
CA ALA A 48 25.03 -0.13 -3.93
C ALA A 48 25.10 0.51 -5.32
N GLN A 49 26.05 1.41 -5.56
CA GLN A 49 26.29 1.99 -6.88
C GLN A 49 26.73 0.93 -7.87
N ARG A 50 27.71 0.09 -7.51
CA ARG A 50 28.16 -1.03 -8.35
C ARG A 50 27.01 -2.01 -8.65
N ILE A 51 26.15 -2.28 -7.66
CA ILE A 51 24.93 -3.08 -7.88
C ILE A 51 24.00 -2.37 -8.87
N SER A 52 23.77 -1.07 -8.70
CA SER A 52 22.89 -0.29 -9.57
C SER A 52 23.35 -0.30 -11.03
N ASP A 53 24.66 -0.29 -11.26
CA ASP A 53 25.24 -0.31 -12.61
C ASP A 53 25.07 -1.68 -13.30
N LEU A 54 24.99 -2.76 -12.52
CA LEU A 54 24.89 -4.14 -13.01
C LEU A 54 23.47 -4.72 -12.96
N PHE A 55 22.59 -4.16 -12.12
CA PHE A 55 21.24 -4.68 -11.86
C PHE A 55 20.19 -3.94 -12.68
N ASP A 56 20.36 -4.00 -13.99
CA ASP A 56 19.46 -3.40 -14.98
C ASP A 56 18.13 -4.16 -15.10
N SER A 57 17.29 -3.75 -16.05
CA SER A 57 15.97 -4.37 -16.28
C SER A 57 16.06 -5.85 -16.68
N GLU A 58 17.08 -6.23 -17.45
CA GLU A 58 17.26 -7.62 -17.90
C GLU A 58 17.69 -8.52 -16.74
N ALA A 59 18.67 -8.05 -15.95
CA ALA A 59 19.13 -8.73 -14.75
C ALA A 59 18.01 -8.86 -13.70
N GLN A 60 17.14 -7.86 -13.60
CA GLN A 60 15.95 -7.92 -12.74
C GLN A 60 14.97 -8.99 -13.20
N GLU A 61 14.67 -9.12 -14.49
CA GLU A 61 13.71 -10.12 -14.98
C GLU A 61 14.26 -11.55 -14.94
N CYS A 62 15.59 -11.70 -14.92
CA CYS A 62 16.22 -13.01 -14.91
C CYS A 62 16.05 -13.75 -13.58
N ALA A 63 15.38 -14.92 -13.62
CA ALA A 63 15.22 -15.76 -12.44
C ALA A 63 16.55 -16.33 -11.88
N SER A 64 17.63 -16.34 -12.67
CA SER A 64 18.96 -16.80 -12.22
C SER A 64 19.59 -15.84 -11.22
N THR A 65 19.35 -14.53 -11.35
CA THR A 65 19.85 -13.49 -10.43
C THR A 65 19.47 -13.76 -8.98
N TYR A 66 18.30 -14.36 -8.78
CA TYR A 66 17.77 -14.68 -7.46
C TYR A 66 18.10 -16.11 -7.00
N ARG A 67 18.85 -16.88 -7.79
CA ARG A 67 19.18 -18.27 -7.45
C ARG A 67 20.02 -18.35 -6.19
N PHE A 68 20.84 -17.37 -5.81
CA PHE A 68 21.62 -17.47 -4.58
C PHE A 68 20.74 -17.60 -3.32
N MET A 69 19.56 -16.95 -3.31
CA MET A 69 18.55 -17.12 -2.26
C MET A 69 17.95 -18.55 -2.22
N LEU A 70 18.20 -19.35 -3.26
CA LEU A 70 17.73 -20.73 -3.42
C LEU A 70 18.88 -21.76 -3.36
N CYS A 71 20.10 -21.40 -3.79
CA CYS A 71 21.20 -22.31 -4.11
C CYS A 71 22.12 -22.63 -2.93
N LEU A 72 21.93 -22.01 -1.76
CA LEU A 72 22.50 -22.50 -0.50
C LEU A 72 21.96 -23.89 -0.09
N THR A 73 20.95 -24.41 -0.80
CA THR A 73 20.33 -25.72 -0.55
C THR A 73 21.03 -26.92 -1.21
N LYS A 74 22.03 -26.73 -2.10
CA LYS A 74 22.72 -27.86 -2.73
C LYS A 74 23.93 -28.31 -1.91
N LYS A 75 23.72 -29.29 -1.03
CA LYS A 75 24.82 -30.18 -0.59
C LYS A 75 25.39 -30.89 -1.84
N PRO A 76 26.72 -30.99 -2.01
CA PRO A 76 27.28 -31.95 -2.96
C PRO A 76 27.02 -33.34 -2.39
N SER A 77 26.07 -34.10 -2.95
CA SER A 77 25.90 -35.51 -2.62
C SER A 77 27.01 -36.31 -3.29
N ALA A 78 28.16 -36.39 -2.63
CA ALA A 78 29.19 -37.39 -2.92
C ALA A 78 29.49 -38.15 -1.63
N VAL A 79 28.49 -38.89 -1.13
CA VAL A 79 28.73 -40.04 -0.24
C VAL A 79 27.76 -41.15 -0.65
N PRO A 80 28.25 -42.39 -0.91
CA PRO A 80 27.39 -43.50 -1.27
C PRO A 80 26.42 -43.84 -0.14
N LYS A 81 25.23 -44.30 -0.52
CA LYS A 81 24.20 -44.81 0.38
C LYS A 81 24.77 -45.88 1.31
N GLU A 82 24.64 -45.69 2.62
CA GLU A 82 24.19 -46.76 3.52
C GLU A 82 23.74 -46.20 4.88
N GLU A 83 22.56 -46.66 5.27
CA GLU A 83 21.98 -46.77 6.61
C GLU A 83 21.41 -45.57 7.38
N LEU A 84 20.19 -45.86 7.85
CA LEU A 84 19.43 -45.32 8.98
C LEU A 84 18.77 -43.93 8.85
N GLY A 85 17.44 -43.99 8.76
CA GLY A 85 16.56 -42.84 8.66
C GLY A 85 16.57 -41.94 9.88
N THR A 86 16.46 -40.64 9.61
CA THR A 86 15.57 -39.67 10.29
C THR A 86 15.70 -38.31 9.58
N SER A 87 14.55 -37.71 9.23
CA SER A 87 14.31 -36.29 8.92
C SER A 87 15.46 -35.46 8.32
N THR A 88 15.58 -35.40 6.99
CA THR A 88 16.55 -34.52 6.28
C THR A 88 15.92 -33.33 5.56
N GLU A 89 14.61 -33.08 5.71
CA GLU A 89 13.93 -31.93 5.07
C GLU A 89 14.07 -30.60 5.86
N ASP A 90 14.45 -30.66 7.15
CA ASP A 90 14.42 -29.50 8.05
C ASP A 90 15.61 -28.54 7.87
N GLY A 91 16.79 -29.06 7.50
CA GLY A 91 18.02 -28.26 7.40
C GLY A 91 18.05 -27.26 6.23
N GLY A 92 17.33 -27.55 5.13
CA GLY A 92 17.30 -26.68 3.95
C GLY A 92 16.38 -25.46 4.12
N GLU A 93 15.27 -25.62 4.86
CA GLU A 93 14.37 -24.51 5.16
C GLU A 93 14.98 -23.54 6.19
N HIS A 94 15.71 -24.05 7.18
CA HIS A 94 16.38 -23.23 8.17
C HIS A 94 17.45 -22.29 7.60
N LEU A 95 18.22 -22.75 6.61
CA LEU A 95 19.25 -21.92 5.97
C LEU A 95 18.63 -20.85 5.06
N GLN A 96 17.57 -21.19 4.34
CA GLN A 96 16.83 -20.22 3.54
C GLN A 96 16.20 -19.12 4.39
N ASP A 97 15.63 -19.49 5.53
CA ASP A 97 15.08 -18.56 6.51
C ASP A 97 16.16 -17.64 7.09
N ASP A 98 17.37 -18.16 7.37
CA ASP A 98 18.47 -17.36 7.89
C ASP A 98 18.93 -16.28 6.88
N ILE A 99 19.10 -16.64 5.61
CA ILE A 99 19.46 -15.65 4.57
C ILE A 99 18.36 -14.60 4.41
N MET A 100 17.10 -15.04 4.37
CA MET A 100 15.96 -14.14 4.26
C MET A 100 15.89 -13.19 5.47
N PHE A 101 16.13 -13.71 6.67
CA PHE A 101 16.20 -12.92 7.88
C PHE A 101 17.33 -11.89 7.81
N ARG A 102 18.54 -12.28 7.37
CA ARG A 102 19.66 -11.34 7.17
C ARG A 102 19.34 -10.26 6.14
N LEU A 103 18.65 -10.59 5.05
CA LEU A 103 18.20 -9.62 4.04
C LEU A 103 17.16 -8.64 4.63
N LEU A 104 16.15 -9.15 5.34
CA LEU A 104 15.15 -8.32 6.00
C LEU A 104 15.77 -7.37 7.03
N ARG A 105 16.72 -7.88 7.82
CA ARG A 105 17.47 -7.10 8.79
C ARG A 105 18.35 -6.05 8.12
N ALA A 106 18.98 -6.39 6.98
CA ALA A 106 19.73 -5.42 6.20
C ALA A 106 18.83 -4.28 5.68
N ILE A 107 17.63 -4.58 5.18
CA ILE A 107 16.65 -3.54 4.78
C ILE A 107 16.30 -2.60 5.94
N GLU A 108 16.14 -3.14 7.17
CA GLU A 108 15.89 -2.34 8.38
C GLU A 108 17.09 -1.47 8.79
N LEU A 109 18.32 -2.00 8.68
CA LEU A 109 19.52 -1.39 9.26
C LEU A 109 20.35 -0.54 8.30
N THR A 110 20.13 -0.67 6.99
CA THR A 110 20.84 0.14 5.98
C THR A 110 20.64 1.62 6.26
N CYS A 111 21.71 2.40 6.19
CA CYS A 111 21.67 3.86 6.37
C CYS A 111 21.66 4.64 5.05
N ASP A 112 22.17 4.07 3.96
CA ASP A 112 22.16 4.68 2.62
C ASP A 112 20.84 4.40 1.86
N ASP A 113 20.29 5.41 1.20
CA ASP A 113 19.02 5.29 0.48
C ASP A 113 19.13 4.43 -0.78
N LEU A 114 20.25 4.50 -1.52
CA LEU A 114 20.46 3.70 -2.74
C LEU A 114 20.58 2.21 -2.40
N ALA A 115 21.35 1.87 -1.38
CA ALA A 115 21.47 0.53 -0.83
C ALA A 115 20.09 -0.03 -0.43
N ARG A 116 19.27 0.80 0.23
CA ARG A 116 17.91 0.40 0.62
C ARG A 116 17.04 0.11 -0.58
N VAL A 117 17.11 0.94 -1.63
CA VAL A 117 16.42 0.71 -2.90
C VAL A 117 16.88 -0.61 -3.52
N MET A 118 18.19 -0.85 -3.61
CA MET A 118 18.74 -2.08 -4.21
C MET A 118 18.28 -3.34 -3.47
N LEU A 119 18.36 -3.35 -2.14
CA LEU A 119 17.90 -4.49 -1.32
C LEU A 119 16.40 -4.74 -1.46
N CYS A 120 15.59 -3.68 -1.51
CA CYS A 120 14.14 -3.83 -1.68
C CYS A 120 13.77 -4.30 -3.09
N ARG A 121 14.44 -3.81 -4.14
CA ARG A 121 14.27 -4.29 -5.52
C ARG A 121 14.67 -5.75 -5.64
N PHE A 122 15.79 -6.12 -5.02
CA PHE A 122 16.24 -7.51 -4.97
C PHE A 122 15.20 -8.43 -4.32
N LEU A 123 14.66 -8.04 -3.16
CA LEU A 123 13.61 -8.81 -2.49
C LEU A 123 12.31 -8.85 -3.32
N HIS A 124 11.93 -7.74 -3.96
CA HIS A 124 10.75 -7.70 -4.82
C HIS A 124 10.89 -8.67 -5.99
N GLY A 125 12.00 -8.62 -6.71
CA GLY A 125 12.31 -9.53 -7.81
C GLY A 125 12.37 -10.99 -7.38
N TYR A 126 12.92 -11.27 -6.19
CA TYR A 126 12.85 -12.60 -5.59
C TYR A 126 11.40 -13.06 -5.34
N LEU A 127 10.45 -12.16 -5.07
CA LEU A 127 9.05 -12.56 -4.91
C LEU A 127 8.31 -12.69 -6.25
N SER A 128 8.61 -11.84 -7.23
CA SER A 128 7.87 -11.76 -8.49
C SER A 128 8.40 -12.68 -9.58
N ASN A 129 9.72 -12.84 -9.70
CA ASN A 129 10.36 -13.48 -10.86
C ASN A 129 10.50 -14.99 -10.63
N CYS A 130 9.35 -15.62 -10.43
CA CYS A 130 9.24 -17.07 -10.29
C CYS A 130 7.83 -17.56 -10.60
N LYS A 131 7.67 -18.89 -10.69
CA LYS A 131 6.36 -19.51 -10.87
C LYS A 131 5.41 -19.12 -9.72
N PRO A 132 4.09 -18.92 -9.95
CA PRO A 132 3.15 -18.48 -8.92
C PRO A 132 3.15 -19.29 -7.62
N ARG A 133 3.34 -20.62 -7.71
CA ARG A 133 3.45 -21.49 -6.52
C ARG A 133 4.71 -21.20 -5.69
N ALA A 134 5.83 -20.88 -6.34
CA ALA A 134 7.06 -20.50 -5.67
C ALA A 134 6.92 -19.12 -5.00
N ALA A 135 6.33 -18.14 -5.70
CA ALA A 135 6.03 -16.81 -5.15
C ALA A 135 5.20 -16.92 -3.86
N GLN A 136 4.18 -17.79 -3.84
CA GLN A 136 3.38 -18.06 -2.66
C GLN A 136 4.20 -18.69 -1.51
N ARG A 137 5.12 -19.63 -1.79
CA ARG A 137 6.00 -20.21 -0.77
C ARG A 137 6.95 -19.16 -0.19
N ARG A 138 7.57 -18.34 -1.04
CA ARG A 138 8.49 -17.26 -0.64
C ARG A 138 7.78 -16.21 0.22
N LEU A 139 6.57 -15.82 -0.18
CA LEU A 139 5.74 -14.91 0.61
C LEU A 139 5.35 -15.52 1.96
N ARG A 140 5.02 -16.81 2.03
CA ARG A 140 4.76 -17.49 3.33
C ARG A 140 5.98 -17.49 4.25
N CYS A 141 7.18 -17.71 3.71
CA CYS A 141 8.43 -17.58 4.46
C CYS A 141 8.58 -16.16 5.04
N LEU A 142 8.35 -15.11 4.23
CA LEU A 142 8.34 -13.73 4.73
C LEU A 142 7.32 -13.48 5.86
N LEU A 143 6.13 -14.08 5.76
CA LEU A 143 5.12 -13.95 6.82
C LEU A 143 5.53 -14.68 8.11
N ARG A 144 6.14 -15.87 7.99
CA ARG A 144 6.67 -16.63 9.14
C ARG A 144 7.76 -15.84 9.87
N LEU A 145 8.62 -15.15 9.13
CA LEU A 145 9.71 -14.33 9.67
C LEU A 145 9.26 -12.92 10.10
N ASP A 146 7.95 -12.62 10.07
CA ASP A 146 7.41 -11.29 10.34
C ASP A 146 8.07 -10.18 9.49
N GLY A 147 8.43 -10.48 8.24
CA GLY A 147 9.17 -9.58 7.35
C GLY A 147 8.54 -8.21 7.15
N ALA A 148 7.21 -8.11 7.27
CA ALA A 148 6.51 -6.82 7.27
C ALA A 148 7.05 -5.85 8.35
N ILE A 149 7.40 -6.33 9.55
CA ILE A 149 7.84 -5.47 10.66
C ILE A 149 9.19 -4.81 10.33
N PHE A 150 10.13 -5.55 9.75
CA PHE A 150 11.43 -5.03 9.32
C PHE A 150 11.26 -3.88 8.33
N VAL A 151 10.47 -4.12 7.28
CA VAL A 151 10.22 -3.12 6.24
C VAL A 151 9.39 -1.94 6.78
N MET A 152 8.44 -2.17 7.69
CA MET A 152 7.68 -1.10 8.34
C MET A 152 8.59 -0.19 9.18
N ARG A 153 9.55 -0.76 9.92
CA ARG A 153 10.50 0.03 10.71
C ARG A 153 11.44 0.84 9.84
N ALA A 154 11.96 0.23 8.77
CA ALA A 154 12.74 0.93 7.76
C ALA A 154 11.97 2.14 7.19
N LEU A 155 10.70 1.93 6.80
CA LEU A 155 9.85 2.98 6.28
C LEU A 155 9.54 4.06 7.33
N VAL A 156 9.27 3.69 8.59
CA VAL A 156 9.05 4.66 9.67
C VAL A 156 10.29 5.53 9.90
N LEU A 157 11.49 4.95 9.82
CA LEU A 157 12.73 5.72 9.94
C LEU A 157 12.90 6.67 8.75
N ALA A 158 12.72 6.20 7.52
CA ALA A 158 12.79 7.04 6.33
C ALA A 158 11.75 8.19 6.39
N LEU A 159 10.51 7.91 6.78
CA LEU A 159 9.47 8.93 6.95
C LEU A 159 9.69 9.89 8.13
N LYS A 160 10.66 9.65 9.00
CA LYS A 160 11.09 10.60 10.04
C LYS A 160 12.24 11.50 9.59
N ASP A 161 12.99 11.08 8.58
CA ASP A 161 14.12 11.85 8.03
C ASP A 161 13.65 12.96 7.09
N HIS A 162 13.79 14.22 7.49
CA HIS A 162 13.30 15.37 6.73
C HIS A 162 14.04 15.65 5.42
N THR A 163 14.99 14.79 5.04
CA THR A 163 15.63 14.79 3.73
C THR A 163 14.61 14.61 2.59
N SER A 164 14.78 15.39 1.52
CA SER A 164 13.91 15.39 0.34
C SER A 164 14.70 15.19 -0.96
N THR A 165 15.77 14.40 -0.91
CA THR A 165 16.52 14.03 -2.12
C THR A 165 15.69 13.11 -3.00
N SER A 166 15.93 13.11 -4.31
CA SER A 166 15.24 12.24 -5.25
C SER A 166 15.38 10.75 -4.89
N ILE A 167 16.58 10.33 -4.48
CA ILE A 167 16.84 8.95 -4.06
C ILE A 167 16.08 8.58 -2.78
N HIS A 168 15.94 9.52 -1.83
CA HIS A 168 15.16 9.30 -0.62
C HIS A 168 13.68 9.02 -0.94
N LEU A 169 13.10 9.81 -1.84
CA LEU A 169 11.72 9.61 -2.30
C LEU A 169 11.55 8.23 -2.96
N VAL A 170 12.51 7.82 -3.78
CA VAL A 170 12.53 6.48 -4.41
C VAL A 170 12.63 5.39 -3.34
N ALA A 171 13.45 5.55 -2.31
CA ALA A 171 13.57 4.59 -1.21
C ALA A 171 12.24 4.45 -0.45
N VAL A 172 11.58 5.57 -0.12
CA VAL A 172 10.27 5.59 0.53
C VAL A 172 9.22 4.88 -0.32
N ASP A 173 9.15 5.17 -1.62
CA ASP A 173 8.18 4.56 -2.53
C ASP A 173 8.42 3.06 -2.72
N THR A 174 9.69 2.65 -2.80
CA THR A 174 10.09 1.25 -2.93
C THR A 174 9.73 0.44 -1.67
N LEU A 175 9.98 0.99 -0.48
CA LEU A 175 9.58 0.39 0.80
C LEU A 175 8.05 0.26 0.89
N ALA A 176 7.31 1.31 0.52
CA ALA A 176 5.86 1.30 0.54
C ALA A 176 5.28 0.26 -0.42
N SER A 177 5.83 0.16 -1.63
CA SER A 177 5.45 -0.83 -2.64
C SER A 177 5.73 -2.26 -2.19
N LEU A 178 6.88 -2.53 -1.57
CA LEU A 178 7.18 -3.83 -1.00
C LEU A 178 6.20 -4.22 0.13
N LEU A 179 5.85 -3.27 1.02
CA LEU A 179 4.85 -3.49 2.05
C LEU A 179 3.47 -3.80 1.47
N LEU A 180 3.08 -3.15 0.37
CA LEU A 180 1.81 -3.46 -0.31
C LEU A 180 1.78 -4.91 -0.76
N VAL A 181 2.86 -5.43 -1.37
CA VAL A 181 2.99 -6.83 -1.79
C VAL A 181 2.85 -7.77 -0.59
N ILE A 182 3.63 -7.53 0.48
CA ILE A 182 3.60 -8.37 1.69
C ILE A 182 2.21 -8.35 2.35
N SER A 183 1.54 -7.19 2.36
CA SER A 183 0.25 -7.00 3.00
C SER A 183 -0.88 -7.86 2.40
N THR A 184 -0.75 -8.32 1.15
CA THR A 184 -1.81 -9.06 0.46
C THR A 184 -2.19 -10.37 1.17
N ARG A 185 -1.24 -10.98 1.89
CA ARG A 185 -1.43 -12.25 2.61
C ARG A 185 -1.24 -12.15 4.13
N ASP A 186 -0.74 -11.02 4.64
CA ASP A 186 -0.57 -10.82 6.08
C ASP A 186 -1.91 -10.40 6.75
N GLY A 187 -2.59 -11.36 7.39
CA GLY A 187 -3.83 -11.10 8.14
C GLY A 187 -3.64 -10.21 9.37
N LYS A 188 -2.42 -10.09 9.90
CA LYS A 188 -2.07 -9.25 11.06
C LYS A 188 -1.43 -7.92 10.65
N PHE A 189 -1.35 -7.63 9.34
CA PHE A 189 -0.68 -6.42 8.81
C PHE A 189 -1.16 -5.13 9.48
N ALA A 190 -2.48 -4.93 9.56
CA ALA A 190 -3.04 -3.71 10.14
C ALA A 190 -2.73 -3.57 11.64
N LEU A 191 -2.63 -4.68 12.38
CA LEU A 191 -2.20 -4.67 13.77
C LEU A 191 -0.73 -4.25 13.88
N LYS A 192 0.15 -4.85 13.07
CA LYS A 192 1.59 -4.53 13.01
C LYS A 192 1.83 -3.06 12.65
N ALA A 193 1.16 -2.56 11.60
CA ALA A 193 1.26 -1.17 11.16
C ALA A 193 0.90 -0.17 12.28
N ARG A 194 -0.10 -0.51 13.09
CA ARG A 194 -0.48 0.29 14.27
C ARG A 194 0.58 0.23 15.37
N LEU A 195 1.06 -0.95 15.73
CA LEU A 195 2.02 -1.14 16.82
C LEU A 195 3.39 -0.53 16.53
N VAL A 196 3.83 -0.58 15.26
CA VAL A 196 5.09 0.04 14.81
C VAL A 196 4.98 1.57 14.65
N GLY A 197 3.77 2.12 14.71
CA GLY A 197 3.54 3.56 14.55
C GLY A 197 3.56 4.05 13.11
N LEU A 198 3.42 3.14 12.13
CA LEU A 198 3.47 3.47 10.70
C LEU A 198 2.39 4.49 10.28
N ILE A 199 1.18 4.37 10.83
CA ILE A 199 0.06 5.28 10.50
C ILE A 199 0.42 6.73 10.84
N GLY A 200 1.05 6.95 12.01
CA GLY A 200 1.47 8.28 12.43
C GLY A 200 2.59 8.84 11.56
N ALA A 201 3.55 8.00 11.18
CA ALA A 201 4.66 8.37 10.31
C ALA A 201 4.19 8.75 8.89
N ILE A 202 3.27 7.98 8.30
CA ILE A 202 2.69 8.32 7.00
C ILE A 202 1.88 9.63 7.11
N HIS A 203 1.03 9.75 8.14
CA HIS A 203 0.25 10.97 8.37
C HIS A 203 1.12 12.23 8.46
N SER A 204 2.27 12.17 9.13
CA SER A 204 3.19 13.32 9.22
C SER A 204 3.78 13.75 7.88
N ARG A 205 3.75 12.90 6.84
CA ARG A 205 4.31 13.19 5.52
C ARG A 205 3.27 13.52 4.45
N MET A 206 2.04 13.05 4.60
CA MET A 206 0.97 13.19 3.60
C MET A 206 0.69 14.64 3.16
N PHE A 207 1.04 15.62 3.98
CA PHE A 207 0.65 17.03 3.82
C PHE A 207 1.84 18.00 3.89
N VAL A 208 3.09 17.52 3.82
CA VAL A 208 4.29 18.37 3.91
C VAL A 208 4.71 18.89 2.54
N GLY A 209 4.47 18.11 1.49
CA GLY A 209 4.73 18.47 0.10
C GLY A 209 4.18 17.40 -0.85
N GLU A 210 3.86 17.78 -2.10
CA GLU A 210 3.23 16.88 -3.07
C GLU A 210 4.11 15.69 -3.45
N GLU A 211 5.42 15.93 -3.57
CA GLU A 211 6.43 14.91 -3.91
C GLU A 211 6.61 13.87 -2.78
N LEU A 212 6.47 14.30 -1.53
CA LEU A 212 6.56 13.45 -0.34
C LEU A 212 5.34 12.55 -0.16
N CYS A 213 4.22 12.89 -0.80
CA CYS A 213 2.98 12.13 -0.76
C CYS A 213 2.84 11.28 -2.03
N THR A 214 3.62 10.20 -2.09
CA THR A 214 3.59 9.28 -3.23
C THR A 214 2.29 8.45 -3.27
N LEU A 215 1.95 7.96 -4.46
CA LEU A 215 0.77 7.10 -4.63
C LEU A 215 0.90 5.79 -3.86
N ALA A 216 2.10 5.21 -3.75
CA ALA A 216 2.33 3.99 -2.97
C ALA A 216 2.09 4.24 -1.47
N LEU A 217 2.52 5.37 -0.92
CA LEU A 217 2.23 5.76 0.46
C LEU A 217 0.73 5.90 0.72
N LEU A 218 0.00 6.55 -0.19
CA LEU A 218 -1.45 6.69 -0.07
C LEU A 218 -2.17 5.33 -0.13
N ARG A 219 -1.78 4.45 -1.07
CA ARG A 219 -2.30 3.07 -1.16
C ARG A 219 -1.98 2.28 0.11
N LEU A 220 -0.77 2.42 0.65
CA LEU A 220 -0.35 1.78 1.90
C LEU A 220 -1.16 2.31 3.09
N MET A 221 -1.45 3.62 3.12
CA MET A 221 -2.31 4.22 4.13
C MET A 221 -3.71 3.61 4.08
N CYS A 222 -4.34 3.56 2.89
CA CYS A 222 -5.62 2.88 2.69
C CYS A 222 -5.58 1.44 3.20
N ARG A 223 -4.52 0.68 2.88
CA ARG A 223 -4.34 -0.69 3.36
C ARG A 223 -4.30 -0.78 4.89
N CYS A 224 -3.56 0.12 5.54
CA CYS A 224 -3.44 0.19 7.00
C CYS A 224 -4.78 0.50 7.68
N ILE A 225 -5.58 1.41 7.12
CA ILE A 225 -6.80 1.93 7.76
C ILE A 225 -8.09 1.19 7.38
N ARG A 226 -8.01 0.15 6.54
CA ARG A 226 -9.13 -0.80 6.35
C ARG A 226 -9.61 -1.39 7.68
N SER A 227 -8.72 -1.50 8.67
CA SER A 227 -9.09 -1.82 10.06
C SER A 227 -9.84 -0.64 10.70
N PRO A 228 -11.07 -0.83 11.22
CA PRO A 228 -11.85 0.23 11.86
C PRO A 228 -11.11 0.92 13.02
N ARG A 229 -10.26 0.17 13.74
CA ARG A 229 -9.46 0.72 14.84
C ARG A 229 -8.38 1.67 14.34
N ASN A 230 -7.77 1.36 13.20
CA ASN A 230 -6.73 2.18 12.60
C ASN A 230 -7.33 3.45 11.96
N ALA A 231 -8.45 3.32 11.25
CA ALA A 231 -9.21 4.47 10.76
C ALA A 231 -9.63 5.40 11.91
N GLN A 232 -10.08 4.85 13.04
CA GLN A 232 -10.39 5.65 14.22
C GLN A 232 -9.17 6.38 14.78
N LEU A 233 -7.99 5.74 14.81
CA LEU A 233 -6.75 6.38 15.26
C LEU A 233 -6.38 7.55 14.34
N LEU A 234 -6.46 7.35 13.03
CA LEU A 234 -6.21 8.39 12.05
C LEU A 234 -7.19 9.57 12.19
N GLY A 235 -8.50 9.29 12.29
CA GLY A 235 -9.52 10.33 12.44
C GLY A 235 -9.52 11.06 13.78
N LYS A 236 -8.60 10.73 14.71
CA LYS A 236 -8.38 11.51 15.94
C LYS A 236 -7.34 12.62 15.77
N TYR A 237 -6.55 12.60 14.69
CA TYR A 237 -5.64 13.71 14.41
C TYR A 237 -6.48 14.97 14.16
N ARG A 238 -6.14 16.04 14.89
CA ARG A 238 -6.88 17.30 14.85
C ARG A 238 -6.88 17.84 13.42
N SER A 239 -8.05 18.27 12.95
CA SER A 239 -8.23 18.87 11.62
C SER A 239 -7.82 17.96 10.46
N PHE A 240 -7.72 16.64 10.69
CA PHE A 240 -7.33 15.69 9.66
C PHE A 240 -8.34 15.67 8.50
N PRO A 241 -9.66 15.54 8.74
CA PRO A 241 -10.65 15.64 7.66
C PRO A 241 -10.57 16.95 6.89
N ALA A 242 -10.44 18.09 7.57
CA ALA A 242 -10.30 19.41 6.96
C ALA A 242 -9.07 19.50 6.05
N ARG A 243 -7.92 18.94 6.48
CA ARG A 243 -6.68 18.91 5.68
C ARG A 243 -6.78 18.04 4.44
N ILE A 244 -7.49 16.91 4.50
CA ILE A 244 -7.76 16.14 3.27
C ILE A 244 -8.73 16.91 2.39
N ALA A 245 -9.77 17.50 2.98
CA ALA A 245 -10.78 18.24 2.24
C ALA A 245 -10.15 19.43 1.48
N SER A 246 -9.25 20.19 2.11
CA SER A 246 -8.51 21.26 1.44
C SER A 246 -7.65 20.72 0.30
N HIS A 247 -6.93 19.62 0.53
CA HIS A 247 -6.12 19.00 -0.53
C HIS A 247 -6.95 18.50 -1.71
N LEU A 248 -8.15 17.96 -1.47
CA LEU A 248 -9.05 17.53 -2.53
C LEU A 248 -9.59 18.72 -3.33
N ASP A 249 -9.86 19.85 -2.67
CA ASP A 249 -10.30 21.08 -3.34
C ASP A 249 -9.15 21.67 -4.20
N ASP A 250 -7.94 21.74 -3.65
CA ASP A 250 -6.75 22.26 -4.33
C ASP A 250 -6.33 21.39 -5.53
N VAL A 251 -6.21 20.07 -5.32
CA VAL A 251 -5.77 19.13 -6.37
C VAL A 251 -6.80 19.01 -7.48
N SER A 252 -8.09 19.23 -7.18
CA SER A 252 -9.10 19.29 -8.23
C SER A 252 -8.77 20.35 -9.28
N SER A 253 -8.10 21.46 -8.94
CA SER A 253 -7.71 22.48 -9.92
C SER A 253 -6.59 22.05 -10.89
N SER A 254 -5.81 21.02 -10.55
CA SER A 254 -4.63 20.52 -11.29
C SER A 254 -4.97 19.26 -12.11
N MET A 255 -5.08 19.42 -13.43
CA MET A 255 -5.55 18.38 -14.35
C MET A 255 -4.41 17.42 -14.77
N GLY A 256 -4.46 16.18 -14.27
CA GLY A 256 -3.61 15.07 -14.72
C GLY A 256 -4.07 13.70 -14.19
N GLU A 257 -3.73 12.61 -14.88
CA GLU A 257 -4.12 11.23 -14.50
C GLU A 257 -3.51 10.82 -13.15
N SER A 258 -2.23 11.14 -12.93
CA SER A 258 -1.53 10.90 -11.64
C SER A 258 -2.19 11.66 -10.48
N SER A 259 -2.65 12.90 -10.74
CA SER A 259 -3.42 13.71 -9.80
C SER A 259 -4.74 13.01 -9.42
N SER A 260 -5.45 12.46 -10.41
CA SER A 260 -6.72 11.74 -10.20
C SER A 260 -6.58 10.47 -9.36
N LEU A 261 -5.51 9.68 -9.56
CA LEU A 261 -5.25 8.50 -8.74
C LEU A 261 -4.96 8.83 -7.28
N LYS A 262 -4.19 9.90 -7.02
CA LYS A 262 -3.95 10.40 -5.66
C LYS A 262 -5.24 10.89 -5.02
N MET A 263 -6.06 11.66 -5.75
CA MET A 263 -7.39 12.10 -5.28
C MET A 263 -8.27 10.90 -4.86
N ALA A 264 -8.30 9.84 -5.68
CA ALA A 264 -9.06 8.63 -5.37
C ALA A 264 -8.63 8.01 -4.03
N ARG A 265 -7.32 7.97 -3.75
CA ARG A 265 -6.82 7.46 -2.47
C ARG A 265 -7.15 8.39 -1.30
N PHE A 266 -7.03 9.70 -1.45
CA PHE A 266 -7.45 10.65 -0.41
C PHE A 266 -8.94 10.52 -0.09
N ALA A 267 -9.79 10.40 -1.11
CA ALA A 267 -11.22 10.14 -0.93
C ALA A 267 -11.48 8.78 -0.25
N GLU A 268 -10.73 7.73 -0.61
CA GLU A 268 -10.82 6.41 0.03
C GLU A 268 -10.46 6.49 1.53
N ILE A 269 -9.45 7.29 1.88
CA ILE A 269 -9.05 7.55 3.26
C ILE A 269 -10.17 8.23 4.04
N LEU A 270 -10.79 9.28 3.49
CA LEU A 270 -11.95 9.93 4.09
C LEU A 270 -13.10 8.95 4.29
N TYR A 271 -13.37 8.10 3.28
CA TYR A 271 -14.39 7.06 3.38
C TYR A 271 -14.12 6.10 4.54
N PHE A 272 -12.90 5.57 4.71
CA PHE A 272 -12.59 4.68 5.83
C PHE A 272 -12.76 5.36 7.19
N VAL A 273 -12.33 6.62 7.32
CA VAL A 273 -12.50 7.41 8.56
C VAL A 273 -13.98 7.67 8.86
N SER A 274 -14.79 7.96 7.85
CA SER A 274 -16.24 8.20 7.98
C SER A 274 -17.03 6.97 8.46
N LYS A 275 -16.46 5.75 8.43
CA LYS A 275 -17.13 4.57 9.01
C LYS A 275 -17.27 4.67 10.53
N ASN A 276 -16.38 5.41 11.21
CA ASN A 276 -16.44 5.57 12.66
C ASN A 276 -17.40 6.72 13.08
N LYS A 277 -18.29 6.46 14.04
CA LYS A 277 -19.27 7.46 14.51
C LYS A 277 -18.64 8.76 15.02
N LYS A 278 -17.56 8.68 15.81
CA LYS A 278 -16.90 9.86 16.39
C LYS A 278 -16.21 10.68 15.30
N CYS A 279 -15.55 10.00 14.36
CA CYS A 279 -14.91 10.65 13.23
C CYS A 279 -15.94 11.34 12.33
N ARG A 280 -17.11 10.72 12.07
CA ARG A 280 -18.20 11.39 11.33
C ARG A 280 -18.61 12.70 11.97
N SER A 281 -18.80 12.74 13.29
CA SER A 281 -19.17 13.98 13.98
C SER A 281 -18.13 15.07 13.73
N ALA A 282 -16.84 14.75 13.88
CA ALA A 282 -15.75 15.70 13.58
C ALA A 282 -15.74 16.14 12.10
N MET A 283 -15.97 15.22 11.16
CA MET A 283 -16.07 15.57 9.73
C MET A 283 -17.23 16.54 9.42
N LEU A 284 -18.34 16.43 10.14
CA LEU A 284 -19.49 17.35 10.00
C LEU A 284 -19.23 18.71 10.66
N ASP A 285 -18.37 18.77 11.67
CA ASP A 285 -17.87 20.03 12.24
C ASP A 285 -16.90 20.73 11.27
N GLU A 286 -16.13 19.96 10.51
CA GLU A 286 -15.10 20.43 9.58
C GLU A 286 -15.60 20.64 8.15
N MET A 287 -16.92 20.71 7.93
CA MET A 287 -17.55 21.05 6.63
C MET A 287 -17.11 20.17 5.45
N VAL A 288 -16.90 18.86 5.69
CA VAL A 288 -16.45 17.91 4.66
C VAL A 288 -17.51 17.65 3.57
N ILE A 289 -18.80 17.79 3.87
CA ILE A 289 -19.90 17.52 2.92
C ILE A 289 -19.76 18.33 1.61
N PRO A 290 -19.65 19.67 1.63
CA PRO A 290 -19.49 20.46 0.41
C PRO A 290 -18.35 19.98 -0.49
N VAL A 291 -17.20 19.60 0.10
CA VAL A 291 -16.03 19.16 -0.65
C VAL A 291 -16.29 17.81 -1.33
N VAL A 292 -16.81 16.83 -0.60
CA VAL A 292 -17.13 15.50 -1.17
C VAL A 292 -18.24 15.61 -2.23
N LYS A 293 -19.21 16.51 -2.04
CA LYS A 293 -20.25 16.81 -3.02
C LYS A 293 -19.65 17.35 -4.32
N ARG A 294 -18.81 18.40 -4.24
CA ARG A 294 -18.14 18.97 -5.42
C ARG A 294 -17.27 17.95 -6.14
N LEU A 295 -16.56 17.11 -5.39
CA LEU A 295 -15.75 16.03 -5.94
C LEU A 295 -16.60 15.07 -6.77
N PHE A 296 -17.78 14.69 -6.27
CA PHE A 296 -18.72 13.87 -7.02
C PHE A 296 -19.20 14.57 -8.30
N GLU A 297 -19.74 15.80 -8.18
CA GLU A 297 -20.32 16.52 -9.31
C GLU A 297 -19.32 16.70 -10.45
N ARG A 298 -18.10 17.12 -10.12
CA ARG A 298 -17.03 17.31 -11.09
C ARG A 298 -16.66 16.03 -11.84
N HIS A 299 -16.41 14.94 -11.11
CA HIS A 299 -16.01 13.67 -11.75
C HIS A 299 -17.16 12.99 -12.48
N PHE A 300 -18.40 13.25 -12.06
CA PHE A 300 -19.58 12.79 -12.77
C PHE A 300 -19.72 13.49 -14.14
N GLU A 301 -19.50 14.80 -14.18
CA GLU A 301 -19.52 15.61 -15.42
C GLU A 301 -18.43 15.21 -16.43
N MET A 302 -17.26 14.74 -15.95
CA MET A 302 -16.17 14.27 -16.83
C MET A 302 -16.45 12.91 -17.49
N GLY A 303 -17.58 12.26 -17.18
CA GLY A 303 -18.06 11.06 -17.85
C GLY A 303 -17.61 9.75 -17.21
N LEU A 304 -18.56 8.85 -16.99
CA LEU A 304 -18.37 7.56 -16.30
C LEU A 304 -17.64 6.48 -17.12
N ARG A 305 -17.10 6.84 -18.29
CA ARG A 305 -16.36 5.90 -19.16
C ARG A 305 -14.93 5.66 -18.67
N ASP A 306 -14.35 6.65 -17.99
CA ASP A 306 -13.06 6.50 -17.33
C ASP A 306 -13.24 5.82 -15.96
N ALA A 307 -12.51 4.72 -15.75
CA ALA A 307 -12.56 3.94 -14.52
C ALA A 307 -12.14 4.75 -13.28
N CYS A 308 -11.23 5.72 -13.43
CA CYS A 308 -10.77 6.58 -12.35
C CYS A 308 -11.86 7.56 -11.89
N HIS A 309 -12.54 8.20 -12.84
CA HIS A 309 -13.66 9.12 -12.54
C HIS A 309 -14.84 8.37 -11.92
N LEU A 310 -15.18 7.19 -12.45
CA LEU A 310 -16.17 6.31 -11.85
C LEU A 310 -15.80 5.95 -10.40
N GLU A 311 -14.55 5.53 -10.15
CA GLU A 311 -14.10 5.18 -8.80
C GLU A 311 -14.27 6.36 -7.83
N LEU A 312 -13.89 7.57 -8.25
CA LEU A 312 -14.05 8.80 -7.46
C LEU A 312 -15.51 9.11 -7.16
N CYS A 313 -16.41 8.96 -8.14
CA CYS A 313 -17.85 9.12 -7.93
C CYS A 313 -18.37 8.11 -6.90
N LEU A 314 -18.01 6.83 -7.04
CA LEU A 314 -18.46 5.77 -6.13
C LEU A 314 -17.95 5.97 -4.70
N ILE A 315 -16.67 6.35 -4.53
CA ILE A 315 -16.10 6.64 -3.21
C ILE A 315 -16.77 7.87 -2.59
N SER A 316 -17.00 8.92 -3.39
CA SER A 316 -17.66 10.15 -2.93
C SER A 316 -19.08 9.86 -2.43
N LEU A 317 -19.89 9.15 -3.23
CA LEU A 317 -21.23 8.71 -2.83
C LEU A 317 -21.19 7.83 -1.57
N ALA A 318 -20.25 6.89 -1.50
CA ALA A 318 -20.10 6.03 -0.33
C ALA A 318 -19.77 6.82 0.95
N CYS A 319 -18.98 7.91 0.82
CA CYS A 319 -18.66 8.83 1.90
C CYS A 319 -19.89 9.66 2.31
N LEU A 320 -20.61 10.27 1.35
CA LEU A 320 -21.87 11.00 1.62
C LEU A 320 -22.90 10.10 2.33
N ARG A 321 -23.04 8.84 1.89
CA ARG A 321 -23.87 7.82 2.55
C ARG A 321 -23.42 7.52 3.98
N GLN A 322 -22.12 7.54 4.29
CA GLN A 322 -21.69 7.41 5.69
C GLN A 322 -22.12 8.62 6.51
N LEU A 323 -21.99 9.83 5.96
CA LEU A 323 -22.32 11.08 6.65
C LEU A 323 -23.84 11.21 6.91
N SER A 324 -24.70 10.68 6.03
CA SER A 324 -26.16 10.66 6.20
C SER A 324 -26.67 9.79 7.36
N LYS A 325 -25.80 8.95 7.95
CA LYS A 325 -26.19 8.08 9.08
C LYS A 325 -26.51 8.82 10.37
N THR A 326 -26.25 10.13 10.46
CA THR A 326 -26.61 10.95 11.62
C THR A 326 -27.67 11.98 11.23
N LYS A 327 -28.53 12.38 12.18
CA LYS A 327 -29.56 13.41 11.92
C LYS A 327 -28.93 14.70 11.38
N ARG A 328 -27.94 15.23 12.11
CA ARG A 328 -27.17 16.41 11.70
C ARG A 328 -26.55 16.26 10.30
N GLY A 329 -26.03 15.07 9.97
CA GLY A 329 -25.47 14.81 8.65
C GLY A 329 -26.52 14.85 7.54
N ARG A 330 -27.73 14.32 7.78
CA ARG A 330 -28.85 14.47 6.83
C ARG A 330 -29.26 15.93 6.65
N ASP A 331 -29.41 16.67 7.75
CA ASP A 331 -29.81 18.08 7.70
C ASP A 331 -28.79 18.91 6.89
N GLN A 332 -27.49 18.67 7.10
CA GLN A 332 -26.43 19.31 6.31
C GLN A 332 -26.39 18.84 4.85
N LEU A 333 -26.65 17.56 4.56
CA LEU A 333 -26.71 17.08 3.17
C LEU A 333 -27.85 17.76 2.40
N ILE A 334 -29.02 17.87 3.02
CA ILE A 334 -30.17 18.59 2.45
C ILE A 334 -29.82 20.06 2.24
N SER A 335 -29.25 20.74 3.24
CA SER A 335 -28.88 22.15 3.11
C SER A 335 -27.81 22.42 2.05
N ASN A 336 -27.02 21.40 1.68
CA ASN A 336 -25.99 21.49 0.64
C ASN A 336 -26.47 21.02 -0.73
N GLY A 337 -27.77 20.74 -0.90
CA GLY A 337 -28.36 20.36 -2.19
C GLY A 337 -27.95 18.95 -2.67
N ALA A 338 -27.75 18.02 -1.74
CA ALA A 338 -27.33 16.65 -2.09
C ALA A 338 -28.44 15.83 -2.77
N LEU A 339 -29.72 16.16 -2.52
CA LEU A 339 -30.85 15.45 -3.15
C LEU A 339 -30.95 15.82 -4.63
N GLU A 340 -30.89 17.11 -4.94
CA GLU A 340 -30.92 17.67 -6.29
C GLU A 340 -29.70 17.18 -7.11
N MET A 341 -28.55 17.03 -6.45
CA MET A 341 -27.38 16.39 -7.06
C MET A 341 -27.66 14.93 -7.42
N CYS A 342 -28.22 14.13 -6.51
CA CYS A 342 -28.55 12.72 -6.77
C CYS A 342 -29.62 12.58 -7.87
N GLU A 343 -30.67 13.40 -7.84
CA GLU A 343 -31.73 13.40 -8.87
C GLU A 343 -31.17 13.71 -10.26
N ARG A 344 -30.35 14.76 -10.39
CA ARG A 344 -29.66 15.09 -11.66
C ARG A 344 -28.81 13.93 -12.16
N ALA A 345 -28.05 13.29 -11.26
CA ALA A 345 -27.21 12.16 -11.63
C ALA A 345 -28.03 10.94 -12.09
N ILE A 346 -29.13 10.62 -11.40
CA ILE A 346 -30.03 9.53 -11.77
C ILE A 346 -30.67 9.78 -13.14
N ASN A 347 -31.16 11.00 -13.38
CA ASN A 347 -31.76 11.38 -14.66
C ASN A 347 -30.74 11.32 -15.80
N SER A 348 -29.54 11.86 -15.59
CA SER A 348 -28.45 11.78 -16.56
C SER A 348 -28.08 10.34 -16.93
N VAL A 349 -28.00 9.43 -15.96
CA VAL A 349 -27.74 8.00 -16.21
C VAL A 349 -28.92 7.33 -16.92
N ALA A 350 -30.16 7.70 -16.57
CA ALA A 350 -31.36 7.17 -17.21
C ALA A 350 -31.44 7.58 -18.70
N ASP A 351 -31.01 8.79 -19.02
CA ASP A 351 -30.90 9.31 -20.39
C ASP A 351 -29.74 8.65 -21.17
N ASP A 352 -28.63 8.33 -20.49
CA ASP A 352 -27.47 7.62 -21.04
C ASP A 352 -27.69 6.10 -21.24
N ARG A 353 -28.90 5.58 -20.99
CA ARG A 353 -29.28 4.17 -21.29
C ARG A 353 -29.04 3.75 -22.75
N ARG A 354 -28.86 4.70 -23.67
CA ARG A 354 -28.50 4.43 -25.07
C ARG A 354 -26.99 4.24 -25.31
N THR A 355 -26.12 4.57 -24.36
CA THR A 355 -24.65 4.49 -24.51
C THR A 355 -23.98 3.42 -23.63
N LEU A 356 -24.71 2.81 -22.69
CA LEU A 356 -24.20 1.75 -21.82
C LEU A 356 -24.54 0.36 -22.39
N SER A 357 -23.51 -0.40 -22.78
CA SER A 357 -23.65 -1.83 -23.09
C SER A 357 -24.25 -2.57 -21.87
N PRO A 358 -25.21 -3.49 -22.05
CA PRO A 358 -25.78 -4.31 -20.97
C PRO A 358 -24.76 -5.19 -20.23
N GLN A 359 -23.51 -5.26 -20.72
CA GLN A 359 -22.39 -5.95 -20.08
C GLN A 359 -21.49 -5.01 -19.24
N SER A 360 -21.84 -3.73 -19.11
CA SER A 360 -21.02 -2.77 -18.36
C SER A 360 -21.09 -3.05 -16.84
N PRO A 361 -19.95 -3.17 -16.14
CA PRO A 361 -19.89 -3.46 -14.69
C PRO A 361 -20.50 -2.37 -13.81
N ILE A 362 -20.87 -1.22 -14.39
CA ILE A 362 -21.47 -0.05 -13.76
C ILE A 362 -22.98 -0.18 -13.57
N VAL A 363 -23.66 -0.96 -14.43
CA VAL A 363 -25.13 -1.01 -14.47
C VAL A 363 -25.68 -1.65 -13.20
N THR A 364 -25.08 -2.73 -12.72
CA THR A 364 -25.59 -3.46 -11.54
C THR A 364 -25.50 -2.66 -10.22
N PRO A 365 -24.37 -2.00 -9.88
CA PRO A 365 -24.30 -1.15 -8.69
C PRO A 365 -25.21 0.09 -8.76
N LEU A 366 -25.40 0.69 -9.95
CA LEU A 366 -26.29 1.84 -10.12
C LEU A 366 -27.77 1.46 -10.06
N LEU A 367 -28.17 0.30 -10.60
CA LEU A 367 -29.53 -0.23 -10.43
C LEU A 367 -29.82 -0.54 -8.96
N GLN A 368 -28.83 -1.05 -8.21
CA GLN A 368 -28.97 -1.24 -6.76
C GLN A 368 -29.14 0.09 -6.02
N LEU A 369 -28.45 1.15 -6.43
CA LEU A 369 -28.66 2.50 -5.89
C LEU A 369 -30.05 3.06 -6.23
N GLN A 370 -30.54 2.83 -7.46
CA GLN A 370 -31.87 3.26 -7.89
C GLN A 370 -32.98 2.58 -7.06
N VAL A 371 -32.87 1.28 -6.81
CA VAL A 371 -33.83 0.55 -5.94
C VAL A 371 -33.78 1.08 -4.50
N VAL A 372 -32.59 1.30 -3.95
CA VAL A 372 -32.44 1.84 -2.58
C VAL A 372 -32.97 3.26 -2.46
N CYS A 373 -32.74 4.13 -3.45
CA CYS A 373 -33.30 5.48 -3.47
C CYS A 373 -34.83 5.47 -3.66
N SER A 374 -35.36 4.54 -4.45
CA SER A 374 -36.81 4.40 -4.66
C SER A 374 -37.53 3.87 -3.42
N GLU A 375 -36.91 2.96 -2.66
CA GLU A 375 -37.48 2.36 -1.46
C GLU A 375 -37.32 3.22 -0.19
N GLU A 376 -36.22 3.99 -0.05
CA GLU A 376 -36.03 4.89 1.11
C GLU A 376 -36.76 6.24 0.97
N ILE A 377 -37.13 6.68 -0.25
CA ILE A 377 -37.98 7.87 -0.46
C ILE A 377 -39.45 7.56 -0.12
N CYS A 378 -39.89 6.30 -0.16
CA CYS A 378 -41.25 5.90 0.25
C CYS A 378 -41.44 5.72 1.77
N TYR A 379 -40.40 5.89 2.59
CA TYR A 379 -40.47 5.79 4.06
C TYR A 379 -40.16 7.12 4.78
N ILE A 380 -40.49 8.26 4.17
CA ILE A 380 -40.79 9.47 4.94
C ILE A 380 -42.27 9.38 5.31
N PRO A 381 -42.65 9.15 6.58
CA PRO A 381 -44.02 9.33 6.99
C PRO A 381 -44.34 10.82 6.83
N LEU A 382 -45.22 11.14 5.90
CA LEU A 382 -45.99 12.39 5.86
C LEU A 382 -46.85 12.46 7.13
N ALA A 383 -46.22 12.75 8.25
CA ALA A 383 -46.90 13.13 9.47
C ALA A 383 -47.11 14.64 9.44
N LYS A 384 -48.23 15.07 8.84
CA LYS A 384 -49.20 16.08 9.33
C LYS A 384 -49.89 16.84 8.19
N SER A 385 -51.16 16.52 7.95
CA SER A 385 -52.17 17.51 7.53
C SER A 385 -53.61 16.96 7.67
N HIS A 386 -54.00 16.60 8.89
CA HIS A 386 -55.41 16.71 9.29
C HIS A 386 -55.47 17.42 10.64
N LEU A 387 -55.48 18.74 10.55
CA LEU A 387 -56.05 19.69 11.50
C LEU A 387 -56.14 21.02 10.74
N LEU A 388 -57.35 21.58 10.67
CA LEU A 388 -57.81 22.74 9.89
C LEU A 388 -58.43 22.43 8.52
N SER A 389 -59.58 21.76 8.51
CA SER A 389 -60.89 22.40 8.22
C SER A 389 -62.01 21.47 8.63
#